data_AF-A0A972MCZ8-F1
#
_entry.id   AF-A0A972MCZ8-F1
#
_cell.length_a   1.000
_cell.length_b   1.000
_cell.length_c   1.000
_cell.angle_alpha   90.00
_cell.angle_beta   90.00
_cell.angle_gamma   90.00
#
_symmetry.space_group_name_H-M   'P 1'
#
loop_
_entity.id
_entity.type
_entity.pdbx_description
1 polymer ?
#
loop_
_entity_poly.entity_id
_entity_poly.type
_entity_poly.pdbx_seq_one_letter_code
_entity_poly.pdbx_strand_id
1 'polypeptide(L)'
;MRVRAKLYDGITSKEHIVELEFTPSHLIIEEFDIYVPLKDIKILSRLGNTPRVIELPDNIRCKVEDNDSLDRILEEIDYSLSPIHKFERSWKLAFGSIILIAAFIIFMLTAGADYSAALLAKMLPKDSLDYISKETLVELDKKYLHKSNLSLDKQQQIKELFS
;
A
#
# COMPACT_ATOMS: atom_id res chain seq x y z
N MET A 1 23.70 -13.02 -25.95
CA MET A 1 24.13 -13.27 -24.55
C MET A 1 23.37 -14.46 -24.01
N ARG A 2 23.94 -15.31 -23.15
CA ARG A 2 23.33 -16.61 -22.80
C ARG A 2 23.13 -16.80 -21.29
N VAL A 3 22.03 -17.46 -20.92
CA VAL A 3 21.74 -17.84 -19.52
C VAL A 3 21.03 -19.20 -19.46
N ARG A 4 21.35 -20.02 -18.47
CA ARG A 4 20.72 -21.33 -18.27
C ARG A 4 19.33 -21.19 -17.65
N ALA A 5 18.38 -21.96 -18.15
CA ALA A 5 17.01 -22.00 -17.66
C ALA A 5 16.45 -23.42 -17.64
N LYS A 6 15.37 -23.60 -16.87
CA LYS A 6 14.51 -24.78 -16.92
C LYS A 6 13.25 -24.44 -17.72
N LEU A 7 13.07 -25.07 -18.88
CA LEU A 7 11.91 -24.92 -19.75
C LEU A 7 10.81 -25.90 -19.35
N TYR A 8 9.58 -25.40 -19.35
CA TYR A 8 8.33 -26.11 -19.12
C TYR A 8 7.41 -25.83 -20.30
N ASP A 9 6.88 -26.88 -20.92
CA ASP A 9 6.02 -26.83 -22.12
C ASP A 9 4.55 -26.46 -21.81
N GLY A 10 4.17 -26.38 -20.53
CA GLY A 10 2.79 -26.09 -20.10
C GLY A 10 1.79 -27.24 -20.28
N ILE A 11 2.22 -28.36 -20.87
CA ILE A 11 1.40 -29.54 -21.17
C ILE A 11 1.83 -30.71 -20.28
N THR A 12 3.14 -30.85 -20.05
CA THR A 12 3.75 -31.85 -19.19
C THR A 12 4.53 -31.17 -18.06
N SER A 13 4.62 -31.81 -16.90
CA SER A 13 5.46 -31.30 -15.79
C SER A 13 6.94 -31.63 -15.98
N LYS A 14 7.39 -31.90 -17.21
CA LYS A 14 8.76 -32.31 -17.50
C LYS A 14 9.65 -31.08 -17.62
N GLU A 15 10.77 -31.11 -16.91
CA GLU A 15 11.77 -30.04 -16.93
C GLU A 15 12.82 -30.32 -18.00
N HIS A 16 13.09 -29.33 -18.83
CA HIS A 16 14.16 -29.36 -19.83
C HIS A 16 15.19 -28.29 -19.50
N ILE A 17 16.44 -28.68 -19.25
CA ILE A 17 17.52 -27.71 -19.04
C ILE A 17 17.90 -27.18 -20.42
N VAL A 18 17.74 -25.87 -20.62
CA VAL A 18 18.00 -25.19 -21.89
C VAL A 18 18.90 -23.97 -21.67
N GLU A 19 19.58 -23.56 -22.74
CA GLU A 19 20.28 -22.29 -22.79
C GLU A 19 19.42 -21.25 -23.51
N LEU A 20 19.10 -20.15 -22.84
CA LEU A 20 18.39 -19.02 -23.42
C LEU A 20 19.40 -18.05 -24.00
N GLU A 21 19.33 -17.82 -25.30
CA GLU A 21 20.14 -16.80 -25.96
C GLU A 21 19.32 -15.53 -26.22
N PHE A 22 19.74 -14.43 -25.60
CA PHE A 22 19.18 -13.10 -25.79
C PHE A 22 19.97 -12.34 -26.85
N THR A 23 19.26 -11.87 -27.86
CA THR A 23 19.72 -10.87 -28.83
C THR A 23 18.98 -9.56 -28.56
N PRO A 24 19.37 -8.42 -29.15
CA PRO A 24 18.67 -7.14 -28.94
C PRO A 24 17.18 -7.14 -29.34
N SER A 25 16.73 -8.11 -30.13
CA SER A 25 15.34 -8.16 -30.64
C SER A 25 14.60 -9.47 -30.38
N HIS A 26 15.32 -10.57 -30.17
CA HIS A 26 14.75 -11.92 -30.02
C HIS A 26 15.40 -12.69 -28.88
N LEU A 27 14.61 -13.57 -28.27
CA LEU A 27 15.03 -14.69 -27.44
C LEU A 27 15.05 -15.96 -28.29
N ILE A 28 16.12 -16.74 -28.19
CA ILE A 28 16.37 -17.94 -28.98
C ILE A 28 16.63 -19.12 -28.05
N ILE A 29 16.01 -20.26 -28.35
CA ILE A 29 16.29 -21.56 -27.70
C ILE A 29 16.58 -22.57 -28.82
N GLU A 30 17.86 -22.75 -29.14
CA GLU A 30 18.31 -23.56 -30.29
C GLU A 30 17.83 -25.02 -30.20
N GLU A 31 17.81 -25.61 -29.00
CA GLU A 31 17.43 -27.01 -28.78
C GLU A 31 15.97 -27.32 -29.16
N PHE A 32 15.10 -26.31 -29.16
CA PHE A 32 13.67 -26.45 -29.42
C PHE A 32 13.20 -25.69 -30.66
N ASP A 33 14.12 -25.08 -31.43
CA ASP A 33 13.81 -24.24 -32.59
C ASP A 33 12.85 -23.08 -32.24
N ILE A 34 12.95 -22.55 -31.02
CA ILE A 34 12.08 -21.47 -30.52
C ILE A 34 12.76 -20.13 -30.76
N TYR A 35 12.09 -19.27 -31.54
CA TYR A 35 12.52 -17.92 -31.86
C TYR A 35 11.39 -16.94 -31.53
N VAL A 36 11.55 -16.16 -30.46
CA VAL A 36 10.48 -15.28 -29.96
C VAL A 36 10.98 -13.84 -29.89
N PRO A 37 10.26 -12.87 -30.50
CA PRO A 37 10.57 -11.46 -30.33
C PRO A 37 10.48 -11.03 -28.86
N LEU A 38 11.39 -10.16 -28.40
CA LEU A 38 11.38 -9.71 -27.00
C LEU A 38 10.08 -8.98 -26.58
N LYS A 39 9.36 -8.41 -27.54
CA LYS A 39 8.03 -7.80 -27.30
C LYS A 39 6.95 -8.82 -26.91
N ASP A 40 7.14 -10.09 -27.29
CA ASP A 40 6.18 -11.18 -27.11
C ASP A 40 6.55 -12.07 -25.91
N ILE A 41 7.69 -11.81 -25.25
CA ILE A 41 8.03 -12.42 -23.97
C ILE A 41 7.52 -11.57 -22.81
N LYS A 42 7.13 -12.23 -21.74
CA LYS A 42 6.76 -11.58 -20.48
C LYS A 42 7.63 -12.11 -19.35
N ILE A 43 8.43 -11.22 -18.79
CA ILE A 43 9.30 -11.54 -17.65
C ILE A 43 8.54 -11.20 -16.36
N LEU A 44 8.28 -12.21 -15.53
CA LEU A 44 7.54 -12.07 -14.27
C LEU A 44 8.44 -11.56 -13.14
N SER A 45 7.84 -10.84 -12.18
CA SER A 45 8.57 -10.35 -11.01
C SER A 45 8.96 -11.49 -10.09
N ARG A 46 10.03 -11.28 -9.33
CA ARG A 46 10.44 -12.19 -8.27
C ARG A 46 9.87 -11.74 -6.93
N LEU A 47 9.49 -12.71 -6.11
CA LEU A 47 9.24 -12.50 -4.68
C LEU A 47 10.47 -13.00 -3.92
N GLY A 48 11.32 -12.09 -3.47
CA GLY A 48 12.57 -12.45 -2.76
C GLY A 48 13.59 -13.13 -3.68
N ASN A 49 14.02 -14.36 -3.31
CA ASN A 49 15.04 -15.13 -4.03
C ASN A 49 14.47 -16.25 -4.90
N THR A 50 13.21 -16.17 -5.30
CA THR A 50 12.63 -17.14 -6.23
C THR A 50 13.28 -17.04 -7.62
N PRO A 51 13.43 -18.16 -8.36
CA PRO A 51 13.84 -18.13 -9.76
C PRO A 51 12.94 -17.21 -10.58
N ARG A 52 13.52 -16.45 -11.50
CA ARG A 52 12.75 -15.58 -12.40
C ARG A 52 12.07 -16.42 -13.47
N VAL A 53 10.82 -16.06 -13.78
CA VAL A 53 10.02 -16.77 -14.78
C VAL A 53 9.89 -15.91 -16.01
N ILE A 54 10.16 -16.49 -17.18
CA ILE A 54 9.96 -15.90 -18.49
C ILE A 54 8.83 -16.69 -19.16
N GLU A 55 7.73 -16.02 -19.45
CA GLU A 55 6.64 -16.58 -20.24
C GLU A 55 6.87 -16.25 -21.71
N LEU A 56 6.88 -17.28 -22.54
CA LEU A 56 6.92 -17.22 -23.99
C LEU A 56 5.49 -17.45 -24.53
N PRO A 57 5.26 -17.24 -25.84
CA PRO A 57 4.05 -17.71 -26.51
C PRO A 57 3.77 -19.20 -26.25
N ASP A 58 2.53 -19.61 -26.50
CA ASP A 58 2.07 -20.99 -26.34
C ASP A 58 2.19 -21.55 -24.90
N ASN A 59 2.12 -20.66 -23.89
CA ASN A 59 2.22 -20.99 -22.47
C ASN A 59 3.55 -21.67 -22.06
N ILE A 60 4.59 -21.55 -22.89
CA ILE A 60 5.92 -22.06 -22.56
C ILE A 60 6.53 -21.16 -21.48
N ARG A 61 7.10 -21.78 -20.45
CA ARG A 61 7.71 -21.06 -19.32
C ARG A 61 9.15 -21.48 -19.12
N CYS A 62 10.03 -20.49 -19.01
CA CYS A 62 11.44 -20.70 -18.67
C CYS A 62 11.73 -20.13 -17.29
N LYS A 63 12.23 -20.96 -16.37
CA LYS A 63 12.69 -20.53 -15.05
C LYS A 63 14.20 -20.36 -15.03
N VAL A 64 14.67 -19.18 -14.71
CA VAL A 64 16.09 -18.85 -14.60
C VAL A 64 16.46 -18.79 -13.12
N GLU A 65 17.40 -19.63 -12.69
CA GLU A 65 17.88 -19.65 -11.30
C GLU A 65 18.91 -18.56 -11.03
N ASP A 66 19.74 -18.23 -12.04
CA ASP A 66 20.74 -17.16 -11.96
C ASP A 66 20.11 -15.80 -12.32
N ASN A 67 19.44 -15.22 -11.32
CA ASN A 67 18.76 -13.94 -11.44
C ASN A 67 19.71 -12.79 -11.77
N ASP A 68 20.93 -12.79 -11.22
CA ASP A 68 21.89 -11.69 -11.38
C ASP A 68 22.45 -11.66 -12.81
N SER A 69 22.73 -12.82 -13.39
CA SER A 69 23.15 -12.92 -14.80
C SER A 69 22.04 -12.48 -15.75
N LEU A 70 20.79 -12.86 -15.48
CA LEU A 70 19.64 -12.41 -16.28
C LEU A 70 19.44 -10.89 -16.17
N ASP A 71 19.50 -10.32 -14.96
CA ASP A 71 19.33 -8.88 -14.75
C ASP A 71 20.39 -8.07 -15.53
N ARG A 72 21.65 -8.51 -15.58
CA ARG A 72 22.71 -7.87 -16.39
C ARG A 72 22.42 -7.94 -17.88
N ILE A 73 21.96 -9.09 -18.38
CA ILE A 73 21.62 -9.26 -19.80
C ILE A 73 20.47 -8.31 -20.16
N LEU A 74 19.44 -8.22 -19.32
CA LEU A 74 18.29 -7.34 -19.56
C LEU A 74 18.68 -5.85 -19.54
N GLU A 75 19.58 -5.45 -18.65
CA GLU A 75 20.14 -4.08 -18.63
C GLU A 75 20.94 -3.78 -19.91
N GLU A 76 21.72 -4.73 -20.43
CA GLU A 76 22.54 -4.53 -21.63
C GLU A 76 21.73 -4.44 -22.92
N ILE A 77 20.59 -5.15 -23.01
CA ILE A 77 19.67 -5.08 -24.16
C ILE A 77 18.61 -3.97 -24.01
N ASP A 78 18.74 -3.09 -23.00
CA ASP A 78 17.79 -2.03 -22.65
C ASP A 78 16.33 -2.52 -22.52
N TYR A 79 16.15 -3.76 -22.04
CA TYR A 79 14.82 -4.33 -21.86
C TYR A 79 14.20 -3.76 -20.58
N SER A 80 13.29 -2.80 -20.77
CA SER A 80 12.59 -2.16 -19.67
C SER A 80 11.54 -3.10 -19.04
N LEU A 81 11.84 -3.62 -17.86
CA LEU A 81 10.84 -4.25 -16.99
C LEU A 81 9.81 -3.19 -16.57
N SER A 82 8.53 -3.59 -16.51
CA SER A 82 7.40 -2.71 -16.12
C SER A 82 7.73 -1.83 -14.89
N PRO A 83 7.32 -0.55 -14.86
CA PRO A 83 7.68 0.39 -13.78
C PRO A 83 7.27 -0.06 -12.38
N ILE A 84 6.34 -1.00 -12.27
CA ILE A 84 5.90 -1.64 -11.01
C ILE A 84 7.07 -2.37 -10.30
N HIS A 85 8.03 -2.94 -11.04
CA HIS A 85 9.18 -3.65 -10.44
C HIS A 85 10.13 -2.72 -9.69
N LYS A 86 10.21 -1.43 -10.07
CA LYS A 86 11.04 -0.45 -9.34
C LYS A 86 10.48 -0.16 -7.95
N PHE A 87 9.17 -0.24 -7.78
CA PHE A 87 8.50 -0.02 -6.51
C PHE A 87 8.71 -1.19 -5.56
N GLU A 88 8.67 -2.42 -6.10
CA GLU A 88 8.86 -3.67 -5.35
C GLU A 88 10.28 -3.82 -4.76
N ARG A 89 11.29 -3.20 -5.38
CA ARG A 89 12.70 -3.24 -4.91
C ARG A 89 13.02 -2.27 -3.77
N SER A 90 12.10 -1.39 -3.38
CA SER A 90 12.42 -0.27 -2.49
C SER A 90 12.08 -0.55 -1.02
N TRP A 91 13.02 -1.18 -0.30
CA TRP A 91 12.97 -1.24 1.18
C TRP A 91 12.82 0.17 1.80
N LYS A 92 13.35 1.20 1.11
CA LYS A 92 13.23 2.60 1.52
C LYS A 92 11.77 3.08 1.56
N LEU A 93 10.93 2.64 0.61
CA LEU A 93 9.51 2.97 0.61
C LEU A 93 8.77 2.24 1.73
N ALA A 94 9.03 0.95 1.94
CA ALA A 94 8.45 0.21 3.06
C ALA A 94 8.79 0.85 4.41
N PHE A 95 10.07 1.20 4.61
CA PHE A 95 10.53 1.89 5.81
C PHE A 95 9.91 3.29 5.94
N GLY A 96 9.79 4.03 4.83
CA GLY A 96 9.11 5.32 4.78
C GLY A 96 7.63 5.22 5.18
N SER A 97 6.93 4.19 4.72
CA SER A 97 5.53 3.93 5.10
C SER A 97 5.38 3.64 6.59
N ILE A 98 6.29 2.86 7.17
CA ILE A 98 6.29 2.56 8.61
C ILE A 98 6.48 3.86 9.41
N ILE A 99 7.46 4.69 9.04
CA ILE A 99 7.71 5.97 9.70
C ILE A 99 6.49 6.89 9.58
N LEU A 100 5.88 6.97 8.40
CA LEU A 100 4.71 7.81 8.17
C LEU A 100 3.52 7.38 9.03
N ILE A 101 3.28 6.06 9.14
CA ILE A 101 2.22 5.51 10.00
C ILE A 101 2.51 5.84 11.47
N ALA A 102 3.74 5.62 11.94
CA ALA A 102 4.12 5.93 13.31
C ALA A 102 3.96 7.42 13.62
N ALA A 103 4.42 8.30 12.72
CA ALA A 103 4.26 9.74 12.85
C ALA A 103 2.79 10.16 12.90
N PHE A 104 1.94 9.55 12.06
CA PHE A 104 0.50 9.80 12.06
C PHE A 104 -0.16 9.38 13.38
N ILE A 105 0.21 8.23 13.93
CA ILE A 105 -0.30 7.77 15.24
C ILE A 105 0.14 8.72 16.35
N ILE A 106 1.41 9.11 16.38
CA ILE A 106 1.93 10.07 17.37
C ILE A 106 1.18 11.39 17.27
N PHE A 107 0.98 11.90 16.05
CA PHE A 107 0.21 13.12 15.81
C PHE A 107 -1.21 13.00 16.36
N MET A 108 -1.93 11.92 16.02
CA MET A 108 -3.29 11.67 16.51
C MET A 108 -3.39 11.66 18.04
N LEU A 109 -2.43 11.01 18.71
CA LEU A 109 -2.41 10.88 20.18
C LEU A 109 -1.99 12.16 20.91
N THR A 110 -1.17 13.01 20.29
CA THR A 110 -0.57 14.18 20.97
C THR A 110 -1.26 15.51 20.64
N ALA A 111 -1.59 15.71 19.37
CA ALA A 111 -2.08 17.00 18.86
C ALA A 111 -3.33 16.86 17.99
N GLY A 112 -3.69 15.63 17.62
CA GLY A 112 -4.79 15.36 16.68
C GLY A 112 -6.13 15.82 17.23
N ALA A 113 -6.39 15.60 18.52
CA ALA A 113 -7.62 16.03 19.17
C ALA A 113 -7.78 17.56 19.16
N ASP A 114 -6.77 18.29 19.64
CA ASP A 114 -6.82 19.76 19.71
C ASP A 114 -6.89 20.41 18.33
N TYR A 115 -6.12 19.89 17.36
CA TYR A 115 -6.14 20.37 15.99
C TYR A 115 -7.51 20.15 15.35
N SER A 116 -8.08 18.96 15.53
CA SER A 116 -9.41 18.62 15.00
C SER A 116 -10.50 19.46 15.66
N ALA A 117 -10.42 19.67 16.98
CA ALA A 117 -11.35 20.52 17.72
C ALA A 117 -11.30 21.97 17.20
N ALA A 118 -10.11 22.53 17.01
CA ALA A 118 -9.94 23.88 16.47
C ALA A 118 -10.45 24.01 15.03
N LEU A 119 -10.27 22.96 14.22
CA LEU A 119 -10.78 22.92 12.84
C LEU A 119 -12.30 22.86 12.82
N LEU A 120 -12.90 21.97 13.60
CA LEU A 120 -14.36 21.81 13.70
C LEU A 120 -15.02 23.05 14.29
N ALA A 121 -14.43 23.68 15.31
CA ALA A 121 -14.94 24.91 15.91
C ALA A 121 -15.05 26.06 14.89
N LYS A 122 -14.15 26.13 13.90
CA LYS A 122 -14.20 27.13 12.83
C LYS A 122 -15.30 26.84 11.78
N MET A 123 -15.68 25.58 11.63
CA MET A 123 -16.67 25.15 10.64
C MET A 123 -18.10 25.11 11.19
N LEU A 124 -18.27 25.13 12.52
CA LEU A 124 -19.58 25.06 13.17
C LEU A 124 -20.30 26.43 13.15
N PRO A 125 -21.49 26.53 12.53
CA PRO A 125 -22.34 27.69 12.67
C PRO A 125 -22.85 27.81 14.11
N LYS A 126 -22.85 29.02 14.67
CA LYS A 126 -23.30 29.27 16.05
C LYS A 126 -24.71 28.73 16.31
N ASP A 127 -25.61 28.88 15.35
CA ASP A 127 -27.01 28.45 15.48
C ASP A 127 -27.15 26.92 15.66
N SER A 128 -26.27 26.14 15.03
CA SER A 128 -26.26 24.67 15.18
C SER A 128 -25.73 24.26 16.56
N LEU A 129 -24.74 24.98 17.09
CA LEU A 129 -24.18 24.70 18.41
C LEU A 129 -25.19 24.97 19.53
N ASP A 130 -25.92 26.08 19.43
CA ASP A 130 -26.96 26.43 20.40
C ASP A 130 -28.13 25.45 20.37
N TYR A 131 -28.53 25.00 19.17
CA TYR A 131 -29.56 23.98 19.01
C TYR A 131 -29.15 22.66 19.67
N ILE A 132 -27.95 22.16 19.36
CA ILE A 132 -27.42 20.91 19.94
C ILE A 132 -27.31 21.02 21.46
N SER A 133 -26.81 22.16 21.97
CA SER A 133 -26.66 22.40 23.41
C SER A 133 -28.00 22.35 24.14
N LYS A 134 -29.03 22.99 23.58
CA LYS A 134 -30.39 22.95 24.13
C LYS A 134 -30.98 21.55 24.12
N GLU A 135 -30.90 20.84 23.01
CA GLU A 135 -31.42 19.47 22.90
C GLU A 135 -30.68 18.52 23.87
N THR A 136 -29.37 18.67 24.02
CA THR A 136 -28.57 17.87 24.96
C THR A 136 -28.99 18.13 26.40
N LEU A 137 -29.20 19.39 26.79
CA LEU A 137 -29.72 19.76 28.11
C LEU A 137 -31.11 19.19 28.35
N VAL A 138 -31.99 19.21 27.36
CA VAL A 138 -33.34 18.64 27.46
C VAL A 138 -33.28 17.12 27.68
N GLU A 139 -32.43 16.39 26.96
CA GLU A 139 -32.26 14.94 27.18
C GLU A 139 -31.63 14.62 28.54
N LEU A 140 -30.64 15.41 28.98
CA LEU A 140 -30.06 15.27 30.30
C LEU A 140 -31.11 15.50 31.40
N ASP A 141 -31.94 16.52 31.26
CA ASP A 141 -32.98 16.85 32.24
C ASP A 141 -34.07 15.78 32.33
N LYS A 142 -34.39 15.14 31.20
CA LYS A 142 -35.37 14.05 31.14
C LYS A 142 -34.87 12.75 31.77
N LYS A 143 -33.59 12.39 31.58
CA LYS A 143 -33.07 11.05 31.95
C LYS A 143 -32.15 11.03 33.16
N TYR A 144 -31.39 12.10 33.40
CA TYR A 144 -30.24 12.05 34.30
C TYR A 144 -30.27 13.10 35.41
N LEU A 145 -30.90 14.26 35.20
CA LEU A 145 -30.98 15.31 36.21
C LEU A 145 -32.21 15.14 37.10
N HIS A 146 -32.08 15.68 38.32
CA HIS A 146 -33.14 15.70 39.31
C HIS A 146 -33.20 17.08 39.96
N LYS A 147 -34.32 17.37 40.63
CA LYS A 147 -34.48 18.62 41.39
C LYS A 147 -33.32 18.79 42.37
N SER A 148 -32.80 20.02 42.42
CA SER A 148 -31.76 20.39 43.38
C SER A 148 -32.30 20.34 44.81
N ASN A 149 -31.50 19.77 45.72
CA ASN A 149 -31.76 19.76 47.15
C ASN A 149 -31.21 21.00 47.88
N LEU A 150 -30.71 22.00 47.14
CA LEU A 150 -30.18 23.23 47.73
C LEU A 150 -31.29 24.07 48.36
N SER A 151 -31.02 24.64 49.53
CA SER A 151 -31.89 25.62 50.17
C SER A 151 -32.04 26.86 49.29
N LEU A 152 -33.18 27.55 49.42
CA LEU A 152 -33.48 28.75 48.63
C LEU A 152 -32.39 29.82 48.77
N ASP A 153 -31.89 30.06 49.99
CA ASP A 153 -30.81 31.02 50.24
C ASP A 153 -29.53 30.68 49.44
N LYS A 154 -29.16 29.40 49.37
CA LYS A 154 -27.99 28.97 48.58
C LYS A 154 -28.24 29.11 47.07
N GLN A 155 -29.45 28.81 46.60
CA GLN A 155 -29.77 29.00 45.19
C GLN A 155 -29.72 30.48 44.80
N GLN A 156 -30.22 31.36 45.66
CA GLN A 156 -30.18 32.81 45.46
C GLN A 156 -28.74 33.31 45.40
N GLN A 157 -27.91 32.90 46.35
CA GLN A 157 -26.50 33.27 46.43
C GLN A 157 -25.70 32.82 45.20
N ILE A 158 -25.95 31.61 44.69
CA ILE A 158 -25.30 31.12 43.46
C ILE A 158 -25.76 31.92 42.25
N LYS A 159 -27.05 32.26 42.13
CA LYS A 159 -27.55 33.06 41.00
C LYS A 159 -26.93 34.45 40.95
N GLU A 160 -26.74 35.10 42.10
CA GLU A 160 -26.08 36.40 42.18
C GLU A 160 -24.59 36.35 41.77
N LEU A 161 -23.94 35.20 41.93
CA LEU A 161 -22.54 34.98 41.54
C LEU A 161 -22.32 34.84 40.02
N PHE A 162 -23.36 34.46 39.27
CA PHE A 162 -23.30 34.18 37.82
C PHE A 162 -24.28 35.05 36.99
N SER A 163 -24.92 36.04 37.61
CA SER A 163 -25.69 37.09 36.91
C SER A 163 -24.77 38.21 36.45
#